data_AF-A0A1I7GB21-F1
#
_entry.id   AF-A0A1I7GB21-F1
#
_cell.length_a   1.000
_cell.length_b   1.000
_cell.length_c   1.000
_cell.angle_alpha   90.00
_cell.angle_beta   90.00
_cell.angle_gamma   90.00
#
_symmetry.space_group_name_H-M   'P 1'
#
loop_
_entity.id
_entity.type
_entity.pdbx_description
1 polymer ?
#
loop_
_entity_poly.entity_id
_entity_poly.type
_entity_poly.pdbx_seq_one_letter_code
_entity_poly.pdbx_strand_id
1 'polypeptide(L)'
;MAKLGDELEKHIDESDPLFLKNVSDCSPLLDHGCITVAQCAMIPSGMLLRGEVRRQHFDVIDHYLALAFLDIGKGRLNPKHPLTHIPYSEYLRMMKAGMFGADGADCPTPNGYWLISLDQAERWLQSKGIHFDFTQLRAEAGSGRYESEADLASRVEAMPAPSSSVYDWQSQARLIADEYFDADTRMRCRDSLKGYSNRVTEEMQKRGIKGPRGFIDNPNTVMREALQGEKWWGNKQK
;
A
#
# COMPACT_ATOMS: atom_id res chain seq x y z
N MET A 1 3.19 27.03 20.33
CA MET A 1 3.28 26.23 19.09
C MET A 1 4.03 24.96 19.44
N ALA A 2 3.39 23.80 19.33
CA ALA A 2 4.11 22.53 19.49
C ALA A 2 5.12 22.43 18.35
N LYS A 3 6.40 22.24 18.67
CA LYS A 3 7.41 21.88 17.67
C LYS A 3 6.96 20.53 17.10
N LEU A 4 6.54 20.50 15.83
CA LEU A 4 6.55 19.25 15.07
C LEU A 4 8.03 18.86 15.02
N GLY A 5 8.46 18.00 15.95
CA GLY A 5 9.83 17.54 16.01
C GLY A 5 10.14 16.61 14.85
N ASP A 6 11.43 16.45 14.57
CA ASP A 6 12.05 15.53 13.60
C ASP A 6 11.59 14.05 13.76
N GLU A 7 10.74 13.74 14.75
CA GLU A 7 10.13 12.43 14.93
C GLU A 7 9.04 12.09 13.91
N LEU A 8 8.49 13.07 13.19
CA LEU A 8 7.60 12.77 12.05
C LEU A 8 8.35 12.14 10.86
N GLU A 9 9.69 12.23 10.85
CA GLU A 9 10.56 11.58 9.86
C GLU A 9 10.97 10.16 10.25
N LYS A 10 10.39 9.55 11.30
CA LYS A 10 10.38 8.09 11.41
C LYS A 10 9.51 7.55 10.27
N HIS A 11 10.10 7.47 9.09
CA HIS A 11 9.58 6.87 7.89
C HIS A 11 8.89 5.57 8.30
N ILE A 12 7.63 5.45 7.91
CA ILE A 12 6.99 4.14 7.85
C ILE A 12 7.94 3.30 7.02
N ASP A 13 8.42 2.20 7.58
CA ASP A 13 9.24 1.28 6.83
C ASP A 13 8.33 0.61 5.79
N GLU A 14 8.25 1.23 4.61
CA GLU A 14 7.51 0.75 3.45
C GLU A 14 8.00 -0.63 2.99
N SER A 15 9.18 -1.06 3.46
CA SER A 15 9.70 -2.41 3.23
C SER A 15 9.11 -3.44 4.19
N ASP A 16 8.32 -3.04 5.20
CA ASP A 16 7.60 -3.96 6.07
C ASP A 16 6.55 -4.73 5.25
N PRO A 17 6.76 -6.04 4.98
CA PRO A 17 5.82 -6.83 4.20
C PRO A 17 4.44 -6.95 4.86
N LEU A 18 4.31 -6.57 6.14
CA LEU A 18 3.05 -6.52 6.86
C LEU A 18 2.23 -5.26 6.57
N PHE A 19 2.82 -4.19 6.03
CA PHE A 19 2.09 -2.95 5.75
C PHE A 19 0.90 -3.20 4.82
N LEU A 20 1.13 -3.84 3.67
CA LEU A 20 0.05 -4.17 2.73
C LEU A 20 -0.99 -5.14 3.31
N LYS A 21 -0.55 -6.09 4.13
CA LYS A 21 -1.44 -7.04 4.80
C LYS A 21 -2.37 -6.34 5.78
N ASN A 22 -1.83 -5.42 6.57
CA ASN A 22 -2.57 -4.68 7.58
C ASN A 22 -3.49 -3.62 6.96
N VAL A 23 -3.09 -2.99 5.85
CA VAL A 23 -3.98 -2.04 5.16
C VAL A 23 -5.16 -2.75 4.51
N SER A 24 -5.02 -4.04 4.18
CA SER A 24 -6.13 -4.87 3.69
C SER A 24 -7.09 -5.31 4.80
N ASP A 25 -6.77 -5.08 6.08
CA ASP A 25 -7.62 -5.45 7.20
C ASP A 25 -8.77 -4.46 7.39
N CYS A 26 -9.97 -4.89 6.98
CA CYS A 26 -11.21 -4.12 7.14
C CYS A 26 -11.92 -4.39 8.47
N SER A 27 -11.34 -5.15 9.40
CA SER A 27 -11.96 -5.38 10.73
C SER A 27 -12.33 -4.07 11.47
N PRO A 28 -11.51 -2.99 11.46
CA PRO A 28 -11.88 -1.76 12.15
C PRO A 28 -13.10 -1.05 11.53
N LEU A 29 -13.33 -1.26 10.23
CA LEU A 29 -14.49 -0.73 9.52
C LEU A 29 -15.77 -1.41 10.00
N LEU A 30 -15.71 -2.73 10.16
CA LEU A 30 -16.82 -3.55 10.60
C LEU A 30 -17.14 -3.28 12.08
N ASP A 31 -16.13 -3.23 12.94
CA ASP A 31 -16.34 -3.17 14.39
C ASP A 31 -16.67 -1.75 14.88
N HIS A 32 -16.17 -0.72 14.18
CA HIS A 32 -16.18 0.66 14.70
C HIS A 32 -16.66 1.71 13.70
N GLY A 33 -17.01 1.34 12.47
CA GLY A 33 -17.32 2.30 11.42
C GLY A 33 -16.15 3.25 11.16
N CYS A 34 -14.92 2.75 11.31
CA CYS A 34 -13.69 3.51 11.17
C CYS A 34 -12.75 2.83 10.16
N ILE A 35 -11.95 3.62 9.47
CA ILE A 35 -10.83 3.11 8.66
C ILE A 35 -9.52 3.57 9.28
N THR A 36 -8.41 2.92 8.96
CA THR A 36 -7.10 3.37 9.40
C THR A 36 -6.66 4.65 8.66
N VAL A 37 -5.71 5.40 9.23
CA VAL A 37 -5.08 6.54 8.56
C VAL A 37 -4.48 6.12 7.22
N ALA A 38 -3.81 4.97 7.17
CA ALA A 38 -3.23 4.41 5.94
C ALA A 38 -4.32 4.06 4.90
N GLN A 39 -5.40 3.38 5.30
CA GLN A 39 -6.53 3.10 4.40
C GLN A 39 -7.13 4.40 3.84
N CYS A 40 -7.31 5.42 4.69
CA CYS A 40 -7.80 6.72 4.27
C CYS A 40 -6.88 7.39 3.23
N ALA A 41 -5.57 7.33 3.44
CA ALA A 41 -4.56 7.84 2.51
C ALA A 41 -4.48 7.06 1.18
N MET A 42 -4.94 5.81 1.15
CA MET A 42 -4.95 4.96 -0.05
C MET A 42 -6.18 5.16 -0.95
N ILE A 43 -7.28 5.71 -0.43
CA ILE A 43 -8.51 5.97 -1.21
C ILE A 43 -8.23 6.80 -2.49
N PRO A 44 -7.46 7.90 -2.45
CA PRO A 44 -7.10 8.67 -3.65
C PRO A 44 -6.44 7.80 -4.72
N SER A 45 -5.50 6.93 -4.32
CA SER A 45 -4.85 6.00 -5.24
C SER A 45 -5.87 5.00 -5.80
N GLY A 46 -6.71 4.38 -4.97
CA GLY A 46 -7.74 3.45 -5.45
C GLY A 46 -8.69 4.07 -6.48
N MET A 47 -9.11 5.32 -6.27
CA MET A 47 -9.96 6.07 -7.22
C MET A 47 -9.28 6.34 -8.56
N LEU A 48 -7.99 6.68 -8.53
CA LEU A 48 -7.22 6.97 -9.74
C LEU A 48 -6.97 5.71 -10.58
N LEU A 49 -7.03 4.52 -9.97
CA LEU A 49 -6.42 3.34 -10.54
C LEU A 49 -7.37 2.31 -11.16
N ARG A 50 -8.68 2.33 -10.87
CA ARG A 50 -9.66 1.34 -11.39
C ARG A 50 -9.07 -0.10 -11.53
N GLY A 51 -8.27 -0.55 -10.56
CA GLY A 51 -7.41 -1.73 -10.71
C GLY A 51 -6.36 -1.89 -9.59
N GLU A 52 -5.39 -2.78 -9.79
CA GLU A 52 -4.38 -3.18 -8.79
C GLU A 52 -3.40 -2.06 -8.42
N VAL A 53 -3.07 -1.97 -7.13
CA VAL A 53 -2.02 -1.07 -6.60
C VAL A 53 -0.65 -1.58 -7.05
N ARG A 54 0.03 -0.83 -7.91
CA ARG A 54 1.41 -1.07 -8.37
C ARG A 54 2.40 -0.22 -7.59
N ARG A 55 3.69 -0.59 -7.64
CA ARG A 55 4.80 0.17 -7.03
C ARG A 55 4.82 1.66 -7.38
N GLN A 56 4.49 2.01 -8.62
CA GLN A 56 4.44 3.40 -9.07
C GLN A 56 3.35 4.25 -8.37
N HIS A 57 2.47 3.64 -7.56
CA HIS A 57 1.41 4.33 -6.83
C HIS A 57 1.80 4.60 -5.36
N PHE A 58 2.92 4.04 -4.89
CA PHE A 58 3.40 4.27 -3.52
C PHE A 58 3.70 5.75 -3.30
N ASP A 59 4.35 6.43 -4.24
CA ASP A 59 4.57 7.89 -4.16
C ASP A 59 3.29 8.69 -3.87
N VAL A 60 2.15 8.27 -4.45
CA VAL A 60 0.85 8.92 -4.19
C VAL A 60 0.35 8.57 -2.79
N ILE A 61 0.46 7.31 -2.38
CA ILE A 61 0.07 6.87 -1.03
C ILE A 61 0.90 7.60 0.02
N ASP A 62 2.23 7.65 -0.14
CA ASP A 62 3.16 8.31 0.77
C ASP A 62 2.88 9.81 0.84
N HIS A 63 2.56 10.43 -0.30
CA HIS A 63 2.13 11.82 -0.35
C HIS A 63 0.87 12.07 0.51
N TYR A 64 -0.19 11.28 0.33
CA TYR A 64 -1.43 11.44 1.09
C TYR A 64 -1.27 11.06 2.56
N LEU A 65 -0.39 10.12 2.87
CA LEU A 65 -0.08 9.70 4.23
C LEU A 65 0.68 10.80 4.99
N ALA A 66 1.68 11.41 4.34
CA ALA A 66 2.39 12.58 4.87
C ALA A 66 1.43 13.77 5.07
N LEU A 67 0.51 14.01 4.12
CA LEU A 67 -0.53 15.03 4.27
C LEU A 67 -1.46 14.74 5.46
N ALA A 68 -1.85 13.49 5.67
CA ALA A 68 -2.69 13.08 6.79
C ALA A 68 -1.98 13.38 8.12
N PHE A 69 -0.72 12.98 8.28
CA PHE A 69 0.05 13.27 9.49
C PHE A 69 0.25 14.77 9.73
N LEU A 70 0.48 15.55 8.68
CA LEU A 70 0.56 17.00 8.77
C LEU A 70 -0.76 17.61 9.27
N ASP A 71 -1.90 17.14 8.77
CA ASP A 71 -3.21 17.61 9.21
C ASP A 71 -3.58 17.12 10.62
N ILE A 72 -3.10 15.95 11.04
CA ILE A 72 -3.20 15.48 12.43
C ILE A 72 -2.44 16.42 13.37
N GLY A 73 -1.18 16.76 13.03
CA GLY A 73 -0.38 17.71 13.80
C GLY A 73 -1.01 19.10 13.88
N LYS A 74 -1.80 19.50 12.88
CA LYS A 74 -2.56 20.76 12.85
C LYS A 74 -3.95 20.67 13.50
N GLY A 75 -4.37 19.49 13.97
CA GLY A 75 -5.71 19.25 14.53
C GLY A 75 -6.85 19.31 13.51
N ARG A 76 -6.55 19.23 12.21
CA ARG A 76 -7.55 19.20 11.12
C ARG A 76 -8.10 17.79 10.89
N LEU A 77 -7.31 16.78 11.24
CA LEU A 77 -7.68 15.37 11.28
C LEU A 77 -7.47 14.86 12.71
N ASN A 78 -8.43 14.15 13.29
CA ASN A 78 -8.38 13.77 14.71
C ASN A 78 -8.66 12.27 14.87
N PRO A 79 -7.66 11.42 14.56
CA PRO A 79 -7.82 9.98 14.62
C PRO A 79 -7.90 9.51 16.08
N LYS A 80 -8.38 8.30 16.28
CA LYS A 80 -8.52 7.62 17.58
C LYS A 80 -7.49 6.53 17.70
N HIS A 81 -6.98 6.33 18.92
CA HIS A 81 -6.07 5.24 19.19
C HIS A 81 -6.80 3.89 19.04
N PRO A 82 -6.20 2.88 18.38
CA PRO A 82 -6.90 1.65 17.99
C PRO A 82 -7.36 0.80 19.18
N LEU A 83 -6.64 0.83 20.31
CA LEU A 83 -6.98 0.02 21.48
C LEU A 83 -7.90 0.73 22.49
N THR A 84 -7.80 2.06 22.61
CA THR A 84 -8.50 2.81 23.66
C THR A 84 -9.67 3.62 23.10
N HIS A 85 -9.71 3.79 21.76
CA HIS A 85 -10.64 4.66 21.03
C HIS A 85 -10.64 6.13 21.48
N ILE A 86 -9.66 6.53 22.30
CA ILE A 86 -9.48 7.90 22.74
C ILE A 86 -8.98 8.74 21.54
N PRO A 87 -9.63 9.87 21.19
CA PRO A 87 -9.17 10.75 20.12
C PRO A 87 -7.80 11.36 20.41
N TYR A 88 -7.00 11.61 19.38
CA TYR A 88 -5.66 12.19 19.57
C TYR A 88 -5.69 13.56 20.27
N SER A 89 -6.71 14.37 19.97
CA SER A 89 -6.93 15.64 20.68
C SER A 89 -7.04 15.46 22.19
N GLU A 90 -7.57 14.33 22.66
CA GLU A 90 -7.66 14.02 24.09
C GLU A 90 -6.29 13.68 24.68
N TYR A 91 -5.50 12.85 23.99
CA TYR A 91 -4.11 12.59 24.37
C TYR A 91 -3.31 13.89 24.51
N LEU A 92 -3.48 14.83 23.57
CA LEU A 92 -2.87 16.15 23.65
C LEU A 92 -3.36 16.98 24.87
N ARG A 93 -4.61 16.82 25.29
CA ARG A 93 -5.13 17.46 26.51
C ARG A 93 -4.54 16.83 27.77
N MET A 94 -4.51 15.50 27.84
CA MET A 94 -3.91 14.73 28.94
C MET A 94 -2.41 15.04 29.10
N MET A 95 -1.69 15.17 27.98
CA MET A 95 -0.29 15.60 27.96
C MET A 95 -0.10 17.01 28.53
N LYS A 96 -0.94 17.98 28.13
CA LYS A 96 -0.92 19.34 28.71
C LYS A 96 -1.28 19.36 30.20
N ALA A 97 -2.07 18.40 30.67
CA ALA A 97 -2.42 18.24 32.08
C ALA A 97 -1.33 17.51 32.89
N GLY A 98 -0.22 17.10 32.26
CA GLY A 98 0.88 16.40 32.94
C GLY A 98 0.57 14.93 33.27
N MET A 99 -0.33 14.28 32.53
CA MET A 99 -0.66 12.87 32.73
C MET A 99 0.37 11.89 32.11
N PHE A 100 1.26 12.40 31.27
CA PHE A 100 2.40 11.65 30.72
C PHE A 100 3.70 12.17 31.35
N GLY A 101 4.81 11.43 31.20
CA GLY A 101 6.13 11.85 31.69
C GLY A 101 6.47 13.31 31.34
N ALA A 102 7.42 13.91 32.07
CA ALA A 102 7.75 15.34 31.95
C ALA A 102 8.18 15.76 30.52
N ASP A 103 8.67 14.81 29.73
CA ASP A 103 9.05 14.94 28.33
C ASP A 103 7.95 14.53 27.34
N GLY A 104 6.84 13.97 27.81
CA GLY A 104 5.75 13.44 27.00
C GLY A 104 6.12 12.15 26.26
N ALA A 105 7.23 11.50 26.60
CA ALA A 105 7.72 10.32 25.87
C ALA A 105 6.73 9.15 25.87
N ASP A 106 5.89 9.06 26.90
CA ASP A 106 4.85 8.03 27.03
C ASP A 106 3.55 8.36 26.28
N CYS A 107 3.42 9.57 25.72
CA CYS A 107 2.23 9.96 24.99
C CYS A 107 2.20 9.23 23.64
N PRO A 108 1.16 8.44 23.34
CA PRO A 108 1.12 7.67 22.11
C PRO A 108 1.05 8.61 20.90
N THR A 109 1.90 8.36 19.91
CA THR A 109 1.98 9.13 18.67
C THR A 109 1.10 8.51 17.58
N PRO A 110 0.33 9.31 16.82
CA PRO A 110 -0.43 8.84 15.67
C PRO A 110 0.47 8.18 14.65
N ASN A 111 0.03 7.03 14.15
CA ASN A 111 0.67 6.30 13.06
C ASN A 111 -0.37 5.85 12.03
N GLY A 112 0.05 5.11 11.00
CA GLY A 112 -0.82 4.65 9.92
C GLY A 112 -2.00 3.79 10.37
N TYR A 113 -1.93 3.18 11.56
CA TYR A 113 -2.93 2.27 12.11
C TYR A 113 -3.96 2.93 13.03
N TRP A 114 -3.85 4.23 13.28
CA TRP A 114 -4.88 4.93 14.05
C TRP A 114 -6.18 5.05 13.26
N LEU A 115 -7.30 5.16 13.97
CA LEU A 115 -8.63 5.01 13.40
C LEU A 115 -9.28 6.37 13.09
N ILE A 116 -9.85 6.52 11.91
CA ILE A 116 -10.59 7.69 11.44
C ILE A 116 -12.02 7.24 11.16
N SER A 117 -13.03 7.94 11.70
CA SER A 117 -14.42 7.63 11.36
C SER A 117 -14.71 7.95 9.89
N LEU A 118 -15.63 7.22 9.26
CA LEU A 118 -15.98 7.45 7.84
C LEU A 118 -16.36 8.91 7.55
N ASP A 119 -17.13 9.55 8.43
CA ASP A 119 -17.51 10.96 8.26
C ASP A 119 -16.34 11.94 8.36
N GLN A 120 -15.29 11.58 9.12
CA GLN A 120 -14.08 12.39 9.21
C GLN A 120 -13.18 12.15 8.00
N ALA A 121 -13.06 10.90 7.55
CA ALA A 121 -12.35 10.54 6.33
C ALA A 121 -12.96 11.24 5.10
N GLU A 122 -14.28 11.22 4.98
CA GLU A 122 -15.01 11.90 3.89
C GLU A 122 -14.73 13.41 3.88
N ARG A 123 -14.89 14.08 5.02
CA ARG A 123 -14.59 15.52 5.13
C ARG A 123 -13.13 15.83 4.83
N TRP A 124 -12.21 14.98 5.27
CA TRP A 124 -10.79 15.15 5.00
C TRP A 124 -10.48 15.02 3.50
N LEU A 125 -10.99 13.99 2.83
CA LEU A 125 -10.84 13.80 1.37
C LEU A 125 -11.47 14.95 0.57
N GLN A 126 -12.67 15.39 0.94
CA GLN A 126 -13.32 16.56 0.33
C GLN A 126 -12.47 17.82 0.46
N SER A 127 -11.80 18.01 1.61
CA SER A 127 -10.87 19.14 1.79
C SER A 127 -9.64 19.10 0.86
N LYS A 128 -9.37 17.94 0.25
CA LYS A 128 -8.33 17.74 -0.78
C LYS A 128 -8.87 17.79 -2.20
N GLY A 129 -10.16 18.12 -2.38
CA GLY A 129 -10.84 18.11 -3.68
C GLY A 129 -11.18 16.70 -4.16
N ILE A 130 -11.21 15.71 -3.27
CA ILE A 130 -11.51 14.31 -3.61
C ILE A 130 -12.92 13.98 -3.15
N HIS A 131 -13.77 13.65 -4.11
CA HIS A 131 -15.14 13.23 -3.85
C HIS A 131 -15.23 11.71 -3.90
N PHE A 132 -15.38 11.09 -2.73
CA PHE A 132 -15.54 9.65 -2.61
C PHE A 132 -16.84 9.33 -1.89
N ASP A 133 -17.65 8.44 -2.48
CA ASP A 133 -18.92 8.04 -1.90
C ASP A 133 -18.71 6.87 -0.93
N PHE A 134 -18.84 7.16 0.36
CA PHE A 134 -18.75 6.16 1.43
C PHE A 134 -20.04 5.37 1.65
N THR A 135 -21.10 5.59 0.87
CA THR A 135 -22.40 4.93 1.07
C THR A 135 -22.28 3.41 1.05
N GLN A 136 -21.49 2.85 0.13
CA GLN A 136 -21.27 1.41 0.07
C GLN A 136 -20.52 0.89 1.31
N LEU A 137 -19.42 1.53 1.71
CA LEU A 137 -18.66 1.16 2.91
C LEU A 137 -19.50 1.27 4.19
N ARG A 138 -20.38 2.29 4.28
CA ARG A 138 -21.32 2.44 5.39
C ARG A 138 -22.35 1.31 5.40
N ALA A 139 -22.87 0.92 4.24
CA ALA A 139 -23.81 -0.19 4.13
C ALA A 139 -23.15 -1.52 4.55
N GLU A 140 -21.89 -1.73 4.17
CA GLU A 140 -21.11 -2.90 4.57
C GLU A 140 -20.87 -2.92 6.09
N ALA A 141 -20.40 -1.82 6.67
CA ALA A 141 -20.21 -1.69 8.13
C ALA A 141 -21.52 -1.84 8.93
N GLY A 142 -22.63 -1.28 8.43
CA GLY A 142 -23.93 -1.35 9.10
C GLY A 142 -24.66 -2.68 8.94
N SER A 143 -24.25 -3.53 7.99
CA SER A 143 -24.96 -4.78 7.70
C SER A 143 -24.82 -5.83 8.80
N GLY A 144 -23.82 -5.69 9.69
CA GLY A 144 -23.57 -6.64 10.79
C GLY A 144 -23.42 -8.10 10.35
N ARG A 145 -23.29 -8.34 9.03
CA ARG A 145 -23.02 -9.66 8.47
C ARG A 145 -21.57 -9.95 8.77
N TYR A 146 -21.35 -10.57 9.93
CA TYR A 146 -20.28 -11.55 10.07
C TYR A 146 -20.55 -12.61 8.99
N GLU A 147 -20.09 -12.35 7.77
CA GLU A 147 -19.76 -13.45 6.89
C GLU A 147 -18.75 -14.26 7.69
N SER A 148 -19.09 -15.50 8.03
CA SER A 148 -18.15 -16.36 8.72
C SER A 148 -16.84 -16.38 7.91
N GLU A 149 -15.70 -16.65 8.54
CA GLU A 149 -14.44 -16.86 7.81
C GLU A 149 -14.63 -17.82 6.62
N ALA A 150 -15.57 -18.78 6.74
CA ALA A 150 -15.98 -19.70 5.70
C ALA A 150 -16.84 -19.07 4.58
N ASP A 151 -17.70 -18.08 4.86
CA ASP A 151 -18.49 -17.38 3.85
C ASP A 151 -17.63 -16.40 3.03
N LEU A 152 -16.70 -15.70 3.70
CA LEU A 152 -15.68 -14.88 3.06
C LEU A 152 -14.76 -15.74 2.19
N ALA A 153 -14.31 -16.90 2.68
CA ALA A 153 -13.58 -17.87 1.88
C ALA A 153 -14.41 -18.37 0.69
N SER A 154 -15.71 -18.65 0.87
CA SER A 154 -16.59 -19.12 -0.21
C SER A 154 -16.85 -18.04 -1.28
N ARG A 155 -16.91 -16.76 -0.92
CA ARG A 155 -17.02 -15.66 -1.89
C ARG A 155 -15.70 -15.42 -2.62
N VAL A 156 -14.56 -15.61 -1.95
CA VAL A 156 -13.24 -15.64 -2.60
C VAL A 156 -13.11 -16.85 -3.55
N GLU A 157 -13.73 -17.98 -3.24
CA GLU A 157 -13.81 -19.16 -4.11
C GLU A 157 -14.86 -19.05 -5.24
N ALA A 158 -15.95 -18.28 -5.02
CA ALA A 158 -17.06 -18.11 -5.97
C ALA A 158 -16.95 -16.88 -6.87
N MET A 159 -16.11 -15.90 -6.53
CA MET A 159 -15.48 -15.05 -7.54
C MET A 159 -14.72 -15.98 -8.49
N PRO A 160 -14.68 -15.73 -9.81
CA PRO A 160 -13.76 -16.49 -10.66
C PRO A 160 -12.40 -16.35 -10.00
N ALA A 161 -11.85 -17.48 -9.51
CA ALA A 161 -10.66 -17.49 -8.69
C ALA A 161 -9.69 -16.47 -9.28
N PRO A 162 -9.20 -15.46 -8.54
CA PRO A 162 -8.08 -14.69 -9.04
C PRO A 162 -7.03 -15.76 -9.30
N SER A 163 -6.83 -16.07 -10.58
CA SER A 163 -5.81 -17.03 -11.00
C SER A 163 -4.59 -16.67 -10.17
N SER A 164 -4.06 -17.64 -9.44
CA SER A 164 -2.95 -17.55 -8.47
C SER A 164 -1.62 -16.98 -9.02
N SER A 165 -1.69 -15.99 -9.92
CA SER A 165 -0.64 -15.30 -10.63
C SER A 165 -0.21 -13.99 -9.95
N VAL A 166 -0.67 -13.71 -8.73
CA VAL A 166 -0.17 -12.58 -7.91
C VAL A 166 1.34 -12.69 -7.62
N TYR A 167 1.95 -13.85 -7.90
CA TYR A 167 3.40 -14.03 -8.01
C TYR A 167 3.79 -14.75 -9.31
N ASP A 168 3.24 -14.34 -10.46
CA ASP A 168 3.72 -14.84 -11.74
C ASP A 168 5.16 -14.38 -11.94
N TRP A 169 6.08 -15.33 -11.86
CA TRP A 169 7.50 -15.12 -12.08
C TRP A 169 7.76 -14.44 -13.43
N GLN A 170 6.85 -14.59 -14.41
CA GLN A 170 6.93 -13.90 -15.70
C GLN A 170 6.77 -12.40 -15.55
N SER A 171 5.85 -11.94 -14.70
CA SER A 171 5.65 -10.51 -14.40
C SER A 171 6.86 -9.94 -13.68
N GLN A 172 7.42 -10.66 -12.70
CA GLN A 172 8.64 -10.26 -12.00
C GLN A 172 9.85 -10.22 -12.95
N ALA A 173 9.98 -11.20 -13.84
CA ALA A 173 11.02 -11.22 -14.86
C ALA A 173 10.93 -10.03 -15.84
N ARG A 174 9.71 -9.64 -16.24
CA ARG A 174 9.49 -8.45 -17.08
C ARG A 174 9.88 -7.17 -16.37
N LEU A 175 9.57 -7.03 -15.07
CA LEU A 175 9.96 -5.87 -14.28
C LEU A 175 11.48 -5.71 -14.20
N ILE A 176 12.20 -6.80 -13.94
CA ILE A 176 13.68 -6.79 -13.94
C ILE A 176 14.22 -6.43 -15.33
N ALA A 177 13.61 -6.95 -16.39
CA ALA A 177 14.02 -6.63 -17.75
C ALA A 177 13.81 -5.14 -18.07
N ASP A 178 12.73 -4.56 -17.58
CA ASP A 178 12.41 -3.14 -17.72
C ASP A 178 13.43 -2.26 -16.99
N GLU A 179 13.82 -2.62 -15.76
CA GLU A 179 14.89 -1.93 -15.00
C GLU A 179 16.20 -1.87 -15.80
N TYR A 180 16.62 -3.00 -16.38
CA TYR A 180 17.81 -3.06 -17.23
C TYR A 180 17.65 -2.27 -18.52
N PHE A 181 16.47 -2.35 -19.17
CA PHE A 181 16.21 -1.63 -20.41
C PHE A 181 16.28 -0.11 -20.23
N ASP A 182 15.72 0.40 -19.14
CA ASP A 182 15.72 1.83 -18.83
C ASP A 182 17.13 2.32 -18.48
N ALA A 183 17.90 1.51 -17.74
CA ALA A 183 19.31 1.80 -17.44
C ALA A 183 20.16 1.85 -18.72
N ASP A 184 20.04 0.84 -19.58
CA ASP A 184 20.78 0.74 -20.85
C ASP A 184 20.36 1.84 -21.83
N THR A 185 19.08 2.19 -21.85
CA THR A 185 18.57 3.30 -22.68
C THR A 185 19.14 4.64 -22.22
N ARG A 186 19.26 4.87 -20.91
CA ARG A 186 19.90 6.07 -20.35
C ARG A 186 21.39 6.15 -20.73
N MET A 187 22.07 5.01 -20.77
CA MET A 187 23.48 4.91 -21.15
C MET A 187 23.72 4.77 -22.67
N ARG A 188 22.65 4.74 -23.47
CA ARG A 188 22.67 4.52 -24.93
C ARG A 188 23.38 3.21 -25.35
N CYS A 189 23.33 2.18 -24.51
CA CYS A 189 23.97 0.89 -24.75
C CYS A 189 22.96 -0.27 -24.65
N ARG A 190 21.94 -0.25 -25.52
CA ARG A 190 20.90 -1.29 -25.52
C ARG A 190 21.47 -2.65 -25.87
N ASP A 191 21.13 -3.63 -25.05
CA ASP A 191 21.47 -5.03 -25.28
C ASP A 191 20.45 -5.74 -26.19
N SER A 192 20.81 -6.93 -26.63
CA SER A 192 19.92 -7.88 -27.29
C SER A 192 18.95 -8.53 -26.30
N LEU A 193 17.83 -9.06 -26.82
CA LEU A 193 16.87 -9.82 -26.00
C LEU A 193 17.53 -10.97 -25.22
N LYS A 194 18.51 -11.64 -25.84
CA LYS A 194 19.28 -12.72 -25.23
C LYS A 194 20.15 -12.22 -24.07
N GLY A 195 20.71 -11.03 -24.21
CA GLY A 195 21.48 -10.39 -23.14
C GLY A 195 20.60 -9.96 -21.97
N TYR A 196 19.43 -9.39 -22.23
CA TYR A 196 18.44 -9.12 -21.19
C TYR A 196 17.97 -10.40 -20.49
N SER A 197 17.67 -11.48 -21.23
CA SER A 197 17.23 -12.73 -20.59
C SER A 197 18.28 -13.31 -19.65
N ASN A 198 19.57 -13.24 -20.01
CA ASN A 198 20.65 -13.71 -19.14
C ASN A 198 20.73 -12.90 -17.84
N ARG A 199 20.73 -11.57 -17.96
CA ARG A 199 20.78 -10.66 -16.79
C ARG A 199 19.56 -10.82 -15.88
N VAL A 200 18.38 -10.99 -16.48
CA VAL A 200 17.14 -11.25 -15.72
C VAL A 200 17.24 -12.56 -14.96
N THR A 201 17.74 -13.63 -15.57
CA THR A 201 17.90 -14.93 -14.89
C THR A 201 18.85 -14.83 -13.69
N GLU A 202 20.00 -14.20 -13.84
CA GLU A 202 20.95 -13.99 -12.72
C GLU A 202 20.32 -13.19 -11.58
N GLU A 203 19.58 -12.14 -11.93
CA GLU A 203 18.94 -11.26 -10.95
C GLU A 203 17.76 -11.93 -10.23
N MET A 204 16.98 -12.74 -10.96
CA MET A 204 15.93 -13.56 -10.36
C MET A 204 16.47 -14.55 -9.33
N GLN A 205 17.64 -15.15 -9.60
CA GLN A 205 18.30 -16.04 -8.64
C GLN A 205 18.78 -15.28 -7.40
N LYS A 206 19.42 -14.12 -7.57
CA LYS A 206 19.83 -13.26 -6.46
C LYS A 206 18.66 -12.83 -5.58
N ARG A 207 17.52 -12.46 -6.20
CA ARG A 207 16.30 -12.03 -5.51
C ARG A 207 15.46 -13.19 -4.96
N GLY A 208 15.88 -14.44 -5.14
CA GLY A 208 15.16 -15.61 -4.61
C GLY A 208 13.84 -15.93 -5.33
N ILE A 209 13.63 -15.41 -6.54
CA ILE A 209 12.38 -15.55 -7.29
C ILE A 209 12.31 -16.93 -7.95
N LYS A 210 11.26 -17.68 -7.65
CA LYS A 210 11.05 -19.05 -8.13
C LYS A 210 10.02 -19.09 -9.25
N GLY A 211 10.31 -19.88 -10.29
CA GLY A 211 9.35 -20.27 -11.31
C GLY A 211 8.49 -21.47 -10.86
N PRO A 212 7.62 -22.00 -11.74
CA PRO A 212 6.65 -23.05 -11.43
C PRO A 212 7.29 -24.37 -11.02
N ARG A 213 8.57 -24.58 -11.33
CA ARG A 213 9.33 -25.80 -10.99
C ARG A 213 10.54 -25.53 -10.09
N GLY A 214 10.61 -24.35 -9.46
CA GLY A 214 11.75 -23.92 -8.65
C GLY A 214 12.56 -22.81 -9.32
N PHE A 215 13.84 -22.70 -8.98
CA PHE A 215 14.72 -21.68 -9.55
C PHE A 215 14.88 -21.88 -11.07
N ILE A 216 14.79 -20.78 -11.81
CA ILE A 216 15.01 -20.80 -13.25
C ILE A 216 16.51 -20.62 -13.49
N ASP A 217 17.14 -21.64 -14.04
CA ASP A 217 18.57 -21.71 -14.38
C ASP A 217 18.82 -21.51 -15.87
N ASN A 218 17.79 -21.67 -16.71
CA ASN A 218 17.86 -21.53 -18.16
C ASN A 218 17.30 -20.18 -18.63
N PRO A 219 18.15 -19.25 -19.12
CA PRO A 219 17.70 -17.96 -19.64
C PRO A 219 16.74 -18.05 -20.83
N ASN A 220 16.78 -19.14 -21.60
CA ASN A 220 15.85 -19.35 -22.70
C ASN A 220 14.40 -19.49 -22.23
N THR A 221 14.19 -19.99 -21.00
CA THR A 221 12.86 -20.06 -20.39
C THR A 221 12.31 -18.68 -20.11
N VAL A 222 13.12 -17.78 -19.53
CA VAL A 222 12.76 -16.36 -19.32
C VAL A 222 12.47 -15.67 -20.64
N MET A 223 13.33 -15.87 -21.64
CA MET A 223 13.15 -15.29 -22.97
C MET A 223 11.84 -15.75 -23.62
N ARG A 224 11.54 -17.05 -23.58
CA ARG A 224 10.37 -17.64 -24.24
C ARG A 224 9.06 -17.35 -23.51
N GLU A 225 9.05 -17.44 -22.19
CA GLU A 225 7.81 -17.44 -21.42
C GLU A 225 7.51 -16.07 -20.80
N ALA A 226 8.52 -15.36 -20.32
CA ALA A 226 8.34 -14.02 -19.75
C ALA A 226 8.42 -12.93 -20.83
N LEU A 227 9.56 -12.81 -21.51
CA LEU A 227 9.79 -11.68 -22.43
C LEU A 227 9.08 -11.86 -23.77
N GLN A 228 8.84 -13.10 -24.23
CA GLN A 228 8.05 -13.40 -25.44
C GLN A 228 8.46 -12.57 -26.68
N GLY A 229 9.75 -12.21 -26.77
CA GLY A 229 10.35 -11.41 -27.86
C GLY A 229 9.55 -10.17 -28.25
N GLU A 230 8.81 -10.26 -29.34
CA GLU A 230 8.03 -9.17 -29.93
C GLU A 230 7.04 -8.53 -28.94
N LYS A 231 6.47 -9.31 -28.04
CA LYS A 231 5.47 -8.77 -27.10
C LYS A 231 6.07 -7.84 -26.06
N TRP A 232 7.27 -8.13 -25.56
CA TRP A 232 7.94 -7.23 -24.61
C TRP A 232 8.51 -6.01 -25.32
N TRP A 233 9.16 -6.20 -26.48
CA TRP A 233 9.68 -5.10 -27.29
C TRP A 233 8.60 -4.15 -27.83
N GLY A 234 7.42 -4.67 -28.16
CA GLY A 234 6.33 -3.90 -28.75
C GLY A 234 5.80 -2.78 -27.85
N ASN A 235 5.99 -2.90 -26.53
CA ASN A 235 5.57 -1.89 -25.55
C ASN A 235 6.67 -0.88 -25.20
N LYS A 236 7.85 -0.97 -25.85
CA LYS A 236 9.00 -0.09 -25.57
C LYS A 236 9.16 0.95 -26.67
N GLN A 237 9.48 2.18 -26.28
CA GLN A 237 9.74 3.25 -27.24
C GLN A 237 11.01 2.92 -28.03
N LYS A 238 10.90 2.96 -29.37
CA LYS A 238 12.02 2.75 -30.29
C LYS A 238 13.06 3.85 -30.13
#